data_AF-A0A2P4YIT1-F1
#
_entry.id   AF-A0A2P4YIT1-F1
#
_cell.length_a   1.000
_cell.length_b   1.000
_cell.length_c   1.000
_cell.angle_alpha   90.00
_cell.angle_beta   90.00
_cell.angle_gamma   90.00
#
_symmetry.space_group_name_H-M   'P 1'
#
loop_
_entity.id
_entity.type
_entity.pdbx_description
1 polymer ?
#
loop_
_entity_poly.entity_id
_entity_poly.type
_entity_poly.pdbx_seq_one_letter_code
_entity_poly.pdbx_strand_id
1 'polypeptide(L)'
;MQLPHPLVEWYVGDAKPVAQRPRSIAPHLWTKVYELLKKLLENGLIETSTSPWTTPIVIVLKKNGVDVRMCIDYRVVNGFIKLSHYPLPLIDDLLIGFESAM
;
A
#
# COMPACT_ATOMS: atom_id res chain seq x y z
N MET A 1 14.07 -11.64 -21.98
CA MET A 1 13.49 -10.29 -21.92
C MET A 1 13.08 -10.06 -20.47
N GLN A 2 14.03 -9.62 -19.64
CA GLN A 2 13.88 -9.49 -18.20
C GLN A 2 13.39 -8.08 -17.88
N LEU A 3 12.25 -7.97 -17.20
CA LEU A 3 11.78 -6.69 -16.69
C LEU A 3 12.76 -6.21 -15.58
N PRO A 4 13.19 -4.93 -15.59
CA PRO A 4 14.12 -4.42 -14.62
C PRO A 4 13.33 -3.89 -13.42
N HIS A 5 12.78 -4.78 -12.60
CA HIS A 5 12.55 -4.56 -11.18
C HIS A 5 11.82 -5.77 -10.62
N PRO A 6 12.37 -6.48 -9.62
CA PRO A 6 11.53 -7.30 -8.77
C PRO A 6 10.57 -6.33 -8.08
N LEU A 7 9.27 -6.60 -8.18
CA LEU A 7 8.29 -6.11 -7.23
C LEU A 7 8.93 -6.26 -5.85
N VAL A 8 9.02 -5.16 -5.09
CA VAL A 8 9.66 -5.13 -3.77
C VAL A 8 9.26 -6.37 -2.98
N GLU A 9 10.16 -7.34 -2.86
CA GLU A 9 9.92 -8.50 -2.01
C GLU A 9 9.95 -8.00 -0.58
N TRP A 10 8.79 -8.00 0.06
CA TRP A 10 8.66 -7.62 1.47
C TRP A 10 9.32 -8.70 2.34
N TYR A 11 10.60 -8.52 2.65
CA TYR A 11 11.33 -9.46 3.48
C TYR A 11 11.01 -9.23 4.97
N VAL A 12 10.20 -10.13 5.53
CA VAL A 12 9.82 -10.16 6.96
C VAL A 12 10.70 -11.09 7.79
N GLY A 13 11.73 -11.71 7.19
CA GLY A 13 12.62 -12.66 7.86
C GLY A 13 11.85 -13.82 8.51
N ASP A 14 12.20 -14.13 9.76
CA ASP A 14 11.58 -15.21 10.55
C ASP A 14 10.32 -14.75 11.32
N ALA A 15 9.75 -13.60 10.97
CA ALA A 15 8.56 -13.09 11.64
C ALA A 15 7.36 -14.03 11.44
N LYS A 16 6.66 -14.33 12.54
CA LYS A 16 5.44 -15.15 12.51
C LYS A 16 4.28 -14.34 11.90
N PRO A 17 3.42 -14.96 11.07
CA PRO A 17 2.26 -14.29 10.51
C PRO A 17 1.34 -13.70 11.57
N VAL A 18 0.88 -12.48 11.29
CA VAL A 18 -0.10 -11.78 12.13
C VAL A 18 -1.40 -11.61 11.36
N ALA A 19 -2.49 -12.10 11.93
CA ALA A 19 -3.84 -11.92 11.42
C ALA A 19 -4.60 -10.92 12.29
N GLN A 20 -4.81 -9.72 11.78
CA GLN A 20 -5.59 -8.68 12.46
C GLN A 20 -7.06 -8.73 12.10
N ARG A 21 -7.92 -8.42 13.08
CA ARG A 21 -9.37 -8.33 12.88
C ARG A 21 -9.71 -7.13 11.97
N PRO A 22 -10.64 -7.28 11.01
CA PRO A 22 -11.15 -6.14 10.23
C PRO A 22 -11.79 -5.08 11.12
N ARG A 23 -11.64 -3.81 10.74
CA ARG A 23 -12.33 -2.70 11.41
C ARG A 23 -13.78 -2.64 10.96
N SER A 24 -14.65 -2.17 11.85
CA SER A 24 -16.05 -1.91 11.50
C SER A 24 -16.14 -0.77 10.49
N ILE A 25 -16.94 -0.97 9.44
CA ILE A 25 -17.22 0.03 8.41
C ILE A 25 -18.66 0.47 8.57
N ALA A 26 -18.89 1.78 8.57
CA ALA A 26 -20.24 2.34 8.68
C ALA A 26 -21.14 1.83 7.52
N PRO A 27 -22.40 1.43 7.79
CA PRO A 27 -23.32 0.85 6.81
C PRO A 27 -23.37 1.61 5.47
N HIS A 28 -23.47 2.94 5.52
CA HIS A 28 -23.60 3.80 4.34
C HIS A 28 -22.33 3.86 3.45
N LEU A 29 -21.18 3.41 3.94
CA LEU A 29 -19.92 3.41 3.18
C LEU A 29 -19.68 2.09 2.44
N TRP A 30 -20.37 1.00 2.82
CA TRP A 30 -20.13 -0.33 2.26
C TRP A 30 -20.28 -0.39 0.75
N THR A 31 -21.29 0.27 0.19
CA THR A 31 -21.51 0.31 -1.26
C THR A 31 -20.27 0.85 -1.98
N LYS A 32 -19.70 1.96 -1.48
CA LYS A 32 -18.52 2.58 -2.09
C LYS A 32 -17.26 1.74 -1.90
N VAL A 33 -17.12 1.10 -0.75
CA VAL A 33 -16.00 0.19 -0.48
C VAL A 33 -16.04 -0.99 -1.44
N TYR A 34 -17.22 -1.59 -1.65
CA TYR A 34 -17.39 -2.71 -2.56
C TYR A 34 -17.10 -2.32 -4.02
N GLU A 35 -17.60 -1.16 -4.47
CA GLU A 35 -17.29 -0.63 -5.80
C GLU A 35 -15.78 -0.42 -6.01
N LEU A 36 -15.08 0.09 -5.00
CA LEU A 36 -13.62 0.24 -5.06
C LEU A 36 -12.92 -1.12 -5.13
N LEU A 37 -13.28 -2.07 -4.28
CA LEU A 37 -12.70 -3.42 -4.29
C LEU A 37 -12.90 -4.11 -5.64
N LYS A 38 -14.11 -4.01 -6.21
CA LYS A 38 -14.43 -4.56 -7.53
C LYS A 38 -13.55 -3.94 -8.62
N LYS A 39 -13.42 -2.61 -8.66
CA LYS A 39 -12.55 -1.92 -9.62
C LYS A 39 -11.08 -2.34 -9.47
N LEU A 40 -10.59 -2.50 -8.24
CA LEU A 40 -9.22 -2.94 -7.99
C LEU A 40 -8.98 -4.38 -8.48
N LEU A 41 -9.95 -5.28 -8.28
CA LEU A 41 -9.92 -6.64 -8.81
C LEU A 41 -9.95 -6.65 -10.35
N GLU A 42 -10.86 -5.89 -10.96
CA GLU A 42 -10.99 -5.78 -12.42
C GLU A 42 -9.73 -5.20 -13.08
N ASN A 43 -9.07 -4.26 -12.41
CA ASN A 43 -7.81 -3.68 -12.87
C ASN A 43 -6.58 -4.57 -12.58
N GLY A 44 -6.75 -5.72 -11.93
CA GLY A 44 -5.66 -6.64 -11.57
C GLY A 44 -4.68 -6.08 -10.53
N LEU A 45 -5.09 -5.08 -9.74
CA LEU A 45 -4.25 -4.49 -8.68
C LEU A 45 -4.30 -5.29 -7.39
N ILE A 46 -5.37 -6.06 -7.17
CA ILE A 46 -5.52 -6.98 -6.04
C ILE A 46 -6.07 -8.32 -6.54
N GLU A 47 -5.92 -9.35 -5.72
CA GLU A 47 -6.48 -10.68 -5.95
C GLU A 47 -7.03 -11.27 -4.65
N THR A 48 -7.85 -12.29 -4.77
CA THR A 48 -8.28 -13.09 -3.61
C THR A 48 -7.09 -13.87 -3.07
N SER A 49 -6.87 -13.84 -1.76
CA SER A 49 -5.77 -14.56 -1.11
C SER A 49 -6.25 -15.35 0.09
N THR A 50 -5.51 -16.42 0.41
CA THR A 50 -5.66 -17.25 1.61
C THR A 50 -4.47 -17.07 2.56
N SER A 51 -3.87 -15.88 2.54
CA SER A 51 -2.65 -15.57 3.30
C SER A 51 -2.87 -15.72 4.82
N PRO A 52 -1.89 -16.27 5.55
CA PRO A 52 -1.92 -16.26 7.02
C PRO A 52 -1.71 -14.86 7.60
N TRP A 53 -1.30 -13.89 6.78
CA TRP A 53 -1.18 -12.48 7.13
C TRP A 53 -2.45 -11.73 6.78
N THR A 54 -2.99 -10.98 7.74
CA THR A 54 -4.12 -10.08 7.48
C THR A 54 -3.93 -8.74 8.18
N THR A 55 -4.28 -7.67 7.47
CA THR A 55 -4.25 -6.30 7.97
C THR A 55 -5.61 -5.65 7.75
N PRO A 56 -6.06 -4.78 8.66
CA PRO A 56 -7.36 -4.17 8.53
C PRO A 56 -7.34 -3.04 7.50
N ILE A 57 -8.45 -2.90 6.79
CA ILE A 57 -8.71 -1.75 5.93
C ILE A 57 -9.24 -0.59 6.79
N VAL A 58 -8.82 0.63 6.44
CA VAL A 58 -9.26 1.90 7.00
C VAL A 58 -9.92 2.71 5.87
N ILE A 59 -11.12 3.20 6.14
CA ILE A 59 -11.88 4.03 5.20
C ILE A 59 -11.79 5.48 5.65
N VAL A 60 -11.34 6.36 4.74
CA VAL A 60 -11.21 7.80 4.99
C VAL A 60 -12.07 8.55 4.00
N LEU A 61 -12.90 9.49 4.47
CA LEU A 61 -13.66 10.38 3.59
C LEU A 61 -12.72 11.39 2.94
N LYS A 62 -12.86 11.58 1.62
CA LYS A 62 -12.18 12.66 0.91
C LYS A 62 -12.81 14.00 1.29
N LYS A 63 -12.08 15.09 1.01
CA LYS A 63 -12.53 16.47 1.27
C LYS A 63 -13.87 16.82 0.62
N ASN A 64 -14.25 16.16 -0.48
CA ASN A 64 -15.56 16.37 -1.12
C ASN A 64 -16.74 15.80 -0.31
N GLY A 65 -16.49 15.12 0.81
CA GLY A 65 -17.51 14.56 1.71
C GLY A 65 -18.29 13.37 1.14
N VAL A 66 -18.07 13.06 -0.14
CA VAL A 66 -18.80 12.02 -0.87
C VAL A 66 -17.90 10.81 -1.07
N ASP A 67 -16.70 11.01 -1.61
CA ASP A 67 -15.83 9.88 -1.95
C ASP A 67 -15.08 9.34 -0.75
N VAL A 68 -14.72 8.06 -0.84
CA VAL A 68 -13.88 7.38 0.14
C VAL A 68 -12.50 7.07 -0.44
N ARG A 69 -11.50 7.02 0.42
CA ARG A 69 -10.19 6.42 0.19
C ARG A 69 -10.10 5.16 1.03
N MET A 70 -9.74 4.06 0.37
CA MET A 70 -9.43 2.80 1.03
C MET A 70 -7.93 2.78 1.32
N CYS A 71 -7.56 2.63 2.59
CA CYS A 71 -6.18 2.52 3.04
C CYS A 71 -6.01 1.22 3.80
N ILE A 72 -4.83 0.62 3.74
CA ILE A 72 -4.51 -0.58 4.51
C ILE A 72 -3.62 -0.16 5.68
N ASP A 73 -3.97 -0.59 6.90
CA ASP A 73 -3.21 -0.28 8.11
C ASP A 73 -2.02 -1.24 8.25
N TYR A 74 -0.93 -0.92 7.57
CA TYR A 74 0.29 -1.72 7.59
C TYR A 74 1.18 -1.50 8.82
N ARG A 75 0.79 -0.67 9.81
CA ARG A 75 1.68 -0.28 10.91
C ARG A 75 2.35 -1.45 11.63
N VAL A 76 1.58 -2.51 11.90
CA VAL A 76 2.10 -3.72 12.54
C VAL A 76 3.02 -4.49 11.59
N VAL A 77 2.65 -4.63 10.33
CA VAL A 77 3.45 -5.36 9.32
C VAL A 77 4.76 -4.63 9.04
N ASN A 78 4.74 -3.30 8.96
CA ASN A 78 5.91 -2.45 8.80
C ASN A 78 6.92 -2.62 9.93
N GLY A 79 6.49 -3.02 11.13
CA GLY A 79 7.40 -3.35 12.23
C GLY A 79 8.23 -4.63 12.00
N PHE A 80 7.78 -5.51 11.11
CA PHE A 80 8.48 -6.76 10.77
C PHE A 80 9.32 -6.66 9.49
N ILE A 81 9.02 -5.69 8.64
CA ILE A 81 9.71 -5.52 7.36
C ILE A 81 11.13 -5.00 7.60
N LYS A 82 12.13 -5.71 7.06
CA LYS A 82 13.50 -5.19 7.02
C LYS A 82 13.57 -4.08 5.98
N LEU A 83 13.96 -2.88 6.41
CA LEU A 83 14.08 -1.73 5.52
C LEU A 83 15.27 -1.91 4.58
N SER A 84 15.04 -1.72 3.28
CA SER A 84 16.11 -1.57 2.31
C SER A 84 16.61 -0.13 2.34
N HIS A 85 17.91 0.06 2.58
CA HIS A 85 18.53 1.38 2.55
C HIS A 85 18.85 1.75 1.11
N TYR A 86 17.95 2.53 0.49
CA TYR A 86 18.18 3.16 -0.80
C TYR A 86 18.24 4.68 -0.60
N PRO A 87 19.44 5.29 -0.56
CA PRO A 87 19.56 6.72 -0.36
C PRO A 87 18.97 7.44 -1.57
N LEU A 88 17.93 8.23 -1.34
CA LEU A 88 17.40 9.15 -2.35
C LEU A 88 18.22 10.45 -2.30
N PRO A 89 18.63 10.99 -3.46
CA PRO A 89 19.32 12.26 -3.51
C PRO A 89 18.43 13.38 -2.94
N LEU A 90 19.05 14.41 -2.37
CA LEU A 90 18.31 15.58 -1.96
C LEU A 90 17.79 16.33 -3.18
N ILE A 91 16.77 17.17 -2.97
CA ILE A 91 16.21 18.00 -4.05
C ILE A 91 17.32 18.90 -4.63
N ASP A 92 18.18 19.47 -3.79
CA ASP A 92 19.28 20.34 -4.24
C ASP A 92 20.30 19.58 -5.10
N ASP A 93 20.65 18.34 -4.72
CA ASP A 93 21.56 17.49 -5.49
C ASP A 93 21.01 17.21 -6.89
N LEU A 94 19.69 16.98 -6.99
CA LEU A 94 19.00 16.78 -8.25
C LEU A 94 19.00 18.04 -9.12
N LEU A 95 18.81 19.22 -8.52
CA LEU A 95 18.79 20.51 -9.25
C LEU A 95 20.17 20.87 -9.78
N ILE A 96 21.23 20.70 -8.99
CA ILE A 96 22.62 20.94 -9.43
C ILE A 96 22.99 20.03 -10.60
N GLY A 97 22.61 18.75 -10.52
CA GLY A 97 22.84 17.78 -11.61
C GLY A 97 22.09 18.15 -12.90
N PHE A 98 20.90 18.74 -12.78
CA PHE A 98 20.12 19.22 -13.92
C PHE A 98 20.73 20.47 -14.57
N GLU A 99 21.14 21.46 -13.78
CA GLU A 99 21.82 22.66 -14.31
C GLU A 99 23.14 22.34 -14.99
N SER A 100 23.88 21.35 -14.47
CA SER A 100 25.13 20.88 -15.08
C SER A 100 24.93 20.12 -16.40
N ALA A 101 23.71 19.68 -16.70
CA ALA A 101 23.34 18.96 -17.92
C ALA A 101 22.77 19.88 -19.01
N MET A 102 22.54 21.17 -18.71
CA MET A 102 22.19 22.22 -19.67
C MET A 102 23.44 22.92 -20.20
#